data_AF-A0A0R3SZ83-F1
#
_entry.id   AF-A0A0R3SZ83-F1
#
_cell.length_a   1.000
_cell.length_b   1.000
_cell.length_c   1.000
_cell.angle_alpha   90.00
_cell.angle_beta   90.00
_cell.angle_gamma   90.00
#
_symmetry.space_group_name_H-M   'P 1'
#
loop_
_entity.id
_entity.type
_entity.pdbx_description
1 polymer ?
#
loop_
_entity_poly.entity_id
_entity_poly.type
_entity_poly.pdbx_seq_one_letter_code
_entity_poly.pdbx_strand_id
1 'polypeptide(L)'
;MNQFGFPVNYSKFKVTPHQLTQIVYLTSISPRKELPEDMSRSRVADTWDGSEGAYLKLHNCRPPPIFIPLIILAETVVFMCYTVAASKDNNPYNDVTAFSGNPNSSSLTYYPEKRHEVWRFVTYILIHKGYFHLIVNVLGQVSLGCLLEAAHKYWRVGIVFLGGAIGIIGDGILIIYDKLISENPLHISVAGHIGGFVIGFLLGVIVLQTGKMERWLKILTWGCVVLLTILVLMSVTFLSICGRSGWCPPIKLD
;
A
#
# COMPACT_ATOMS: atom_id res chain seq x y z
N MET A 1 -65.24 -15.63 22.72
CA MET A 1 -65.28 -14.97 21.40
C MET A 1 -63.94 -14.31 21.15
N ASN A 2 -63.19 -14.83 20.18
CA ASN A 2 -62.39 -14.09 19.19
C ASN A 2 -61.57 -15.12 18.39
N GLN A 3 -62.16 -15.50 17.26
CA GLN A 3 -61.59 -16.30 16.19
C GLN A 3 -60.75 -15.38 15.30
N PHE A 4 -59.53 -15.76 14.92
CA PHE A 4 -58.90 -15.45 13.63
C PHE A 4 -57.61 -16.30 13.50
N GLY A 5 -57.76 -17.57 13.10
CA GLY A 5 -56.66 -18.43 12.69
C GLY A 5 -56.69 -18.57 11.17
N PHE A 6 -55.71 -17.99 10.47
CA PHE A 6 -55.52 -18.26 9.04
C PHE A 6 -54.76 -19.57 8.86
N PRO A 7 -55.24 -20.55 8.07
CA PRO A 7 -54.50 -21.76 7.80
C PRO A 7 -53.37 -21.48 6.79
N VAL A 8 -52.12 -21.56 7.23
CA VAL A 8 -50.95 -21.51 6.35
C VAL A 8 -50.74 -22.89 5.73
N ASN A 9 -50.88 -22.99 4.42
CA ASN A 9 -50.70 -24.25 3.67
C ASN A 9 -49.23 -24.41 3.25
N TYR A 10 -48.50 -25.29 3.95
CA TYR A 10 -47.06 -25.52 3.78
C TYR A 10 -46.66 -26.27 2.48
N SER A 11 -47.63 -26.71 1.67
CA SER A 11 -47.37 -27.52 0.47
C SER A 11 -46.78 -26.74 -0.73
N LYS A 12 -46.59 -25.42 -0.63
CA LYS A 12 -46.11 -24.57 -1.74
C LYS A 12 -44.65 -24.12 -1.66
N PHE A 13 -43.91 -24.43 -0.60
CA PHE A 13 -42.49 -24.07 -0.52
C PHE A 13 -41.59 -25.17 -1.08
N LYS A 14 -41.42 -25.18 -2.41
CA LYS A 14 -40.33 -25.93 -3.05
C LYS A 14 -39.03 -25.14 -2.87
N VAL A 15 -38.27 -25.49 -1.83
CA VAL A 15 -36.95 -24.92 -1.57
C VAL A 15 -36.00 -25.40 -2.68
N THR A 16 -35.40 -24.46 -3.41
CA THR A 16 -34.45 -24.77 -4.47
C THR A 16 -33.09 -25.19 -3.87
N PRO A 17 -32.30 -26.03 -4.55
CA PRO A 17 -31.00 -26.51 -4.03
C PRO A 17 -30.06 -25.38 -3.62
N HIS A 18 -30.12 -24.23 -4.31
CA HIS A 18 -29.31 -23.04 -3.99
C HIS A 18 -29.70 -22.39 -2.64
N GLN A 19 -30.99 -22.40 -2.29
CA GLN A 19 -31.45 -21.87 -1.00
C GLN A 19 -31.11 -22.82 0.15
N LEU A 20 -31.09 -24.14 -0.10
CA LEU A 20 -30.56 -25.12 0.84
C LEU A 20 -29.06 -24.91 1.10
N THR A 21 -28.26 -24.66 0.06
CA THR A 21 -26.83 -24.40 0.21
C THR A 21 -26.56 -23.12 1.02
N GLN A 22 -27.33 -22.05 0.81
CA GLN A 22 -27.21 -20.82 1.60
C GLN A 22 -27.63 -21.02 3.06
N ILE A 23 -28.70 -21.78 3.33
CA ILE A 23 -29.14 -22.08 4.70
C ILE A 23 -28.14 -22.99 5.42
N VAL A 24 -27.55 -23.96 4.73
CA VAL A 24 -26.50 -24.85 5.28
C VAL A 24 -25.19 -24.08 5.51
N TYR A 25 -24.84 -23.13 4.64
CA TYR A 25 -23.66 -22.28 4.80
C TYR A 25 -23.84 -21.26 5.95
N LEU A 26 -25.04 -20.69 6.10
CA LEU A 26 -25.36 -19.79 7.21
C LEU A 26 -25.48 -20.52 8.56
N THR A 27 -25.84 -21.81 8.56
CA THR A 27 -25.85 -22.64 9.77
C THR A 27 -24.50 -23.28 10.10
N SER A 28 -23.55 -23.36 9.16
CA SER A 28 -22.21 -23.95 9.40
C SER A 28 -21.18 -22.95 9.95
N ILE A 29 -21.37 -21.64 9.72
CA ILE A 29 -20.46 -20.58 10.19
C ILE A 29 -20.85 -20.07 11.59
N SER A 30 -22.10 -20.28 12.02
CA SER A 30 -22.50 -19.99 13.39
C SER A 30 -22.26 -21.23 14.25
N PRO A 31 -21.29 -21.25 15.17
CA PRO A 31 -21.21 -22.31 16.14
C PRO A 31 -22.46 -22.19 17.00
N ARG A 32 -23.46 -23.04 16.74
CA ARG A 32 -24.57 -23.28 17.67
C ARG A 32 -23.96 -23.93 18.91
N LYS A 33 -23.36 -23.12 19.78
CA LYS A 33 -23.28 -23.46 21.19
C LYS A 33 -24.74 -23.57 21.63
N GLU A 34 -25.20 -24.78 21.88
CA GLU A 34 -26.46 -24.99 22.57
C GLU A 34 -26.45 -24.10 23.82
N LEU A 35 -27.33 -23.11 23.85
CA LEU A 35 -27.44 -22.23 25.01
C LEU A 35 -27.96 -23.09 26.17
N PRO A 36 -27.29 -23.07 27.34
CA PRO A 36 -27.80 -23.70 28.55
C PRO A 36 -29.27 -23.32 28.79
N GLU A 37 -30.13 -24.31 29.08
CA GLU A 37 -31.57 -24.11 29.28
C GLU A 37 -31.92 -23.19 30.47
N ASP A 38 -30.95 -22.87 31.34
CA ASP A 38 -31.12 -22.01 32.52
C ASP A 38 -30.77 -20.52 32.28
N MET A 39 -30.46 -20.13 31.04
CA MET A 39 -30.02 -18.77 30.76
C MET A 39 -31.18 -17.76 30.77
N SER A 40 -31.19 -16.91 31.80
CA SER A 40 -32.16 -15.81 31.96
C SER A 40 -32.23 -14.93 30.69
N ARG A 41 -33.45 -14.52 30.30
CA ARG A 41 -33.74 -13.73 29.08
C ARG A 41 -32.86 -12.46 28.92
N SER A 42 -32.43 -11.85 30.03
CA SER A 42 -31.48 -10.72 30.05
C SER A 42 -30.08 -11.12 29.58
N ARG A 43 -29.51 -12.21 30.12
CA ARG A 43 -28.22 -12.76 29.69
C ARG A 43 -28.21 -13.14 28.22
N VAL A 44 -29.33 -13.67 27.71
CA VAL A 44 -29.48 -13.97 26.29
C VAL A 44 -29.36 -12.67 25.48
N ALA A 45 -30.09 -11.61 25.84
CA ALA A 45 -29.98 -10.31 25.19
C ALA A 45 -28.55 -9.72 25.25
N ASP A 46 -27.87 -9.82 26.39
CA ASP A 46 -26.48 -9.37 26.54
C ASP A 46 -25.51 -10.15 25.63
N THR A 47 -25.75 -11.45 25.43
CA THR A 47 -24.94 -12.26 24.51
C THR A 47 -25.19 -11.92 23.04
N TRP A 48 -26.44 -11.64 22.66
CA TRP A 48 -26.78 -11.21 21.30
C TRP A 48 -26.22 -9.81 21.01
N ASP A 49 -26.41 -8.85 21.91
CA ASP A 49 -25.84 -7.49 21.79
C ASP A 49 -24.31 -7.51 21.77
N GLY A 50 -23.69 -8.35 22.61
CA GLY A 50 -22.23 -8.58 22.57
C GLY A 50 -21.75 -9.19 21.24
N SER A 51 -22.53 -10.10 20.65
CA SER A 51 -22.20 -10.71 19.35
C SER A 51 -22.44 -9.76 18.18
N GLU A 52 -23.57 -9.05 18.12
CA GLU A 52 -23.84 -8.01 17.12
C GLU A 52 -22.81 -6.88 17.22
N GLY A 53 -22.47 -6.44 18.43
CA GLY A 53 -21.41 -5.48 18.67
C GLY A 53 -20.06 -5.95 18.16
N ALA A 54 -19.74 -7.24 18.29
CA ALA A 54 -18.51 -7.84 17.74
C ALA A 54 -18.55 -8.00 16.20
N TYR A 55 -19.70 -8.39 15.63
CA TYR A 55 -19.91 -8.49 14.17
C TYR A 55 -19.89 -7.13 13.48
N LEU A 56 -20.54 -6.11 14.07
CA LEU A 56 -20.51 -4.73 13.61
C LEU A 56 -19.11 -4.12 13.77
N LYS A 57 -18.34 -4.50 14.80
CA LYS A 57 -16.92 -4.13 14.91
C LYS A 57 -16.05 -4.77 13.82
N LEU A 58 -16.37 -5.99 13.39
CA LEU A 58 -15.68 -6.69 12.31
C LEU A 58 -15.97 -6.06 10.94
N HIS A 59 -17.17 -5.50 10.76
CA HIS A 59 -17.60 -4.82 9.53
C HIS A 59 -17.44 -3.30 9.54
N ASN A 60 -16.95 -2.71 10.63
CA ASN A 60 -16.67 -1.28 10.69
C ASN A 60 -15.29 -1.01 10.07
N CYS A 61 -15.27 -0.77 8.75
CA CYS A 61 -14.14 -0.18 8.01
C CYS A 61 -13.94 1.30 8.39
N ARG A 62 -13.77 1.55 9.69
CA ARG A 62 -13.50 2.87 10.26
C ARG A 62 -12.09 2.89 10.87
N PRO A 63 -11.28 3.91 10.54
CA PRO A 63 -11.60 5.03 9.65
C PRO A 63 -11.58 4.64 8.16
N PRO A 64 -12.32 5.36 7.29
CA PRO A 64 -12.14 5.25 5.83
C PRO A 64 -10.68 5.56 5.45
N PRO A 65 -10.20 5.15 4.26
CA PRO A 65 -8.85 5.46 3.83
C PRO A 65 -8.68 6.99 3.72
N ILE A 66 -7.65 7.52 4.38
CA ILE A 66 -7.33 8.96 4.45
C ILE A 66 -5.91 9.21 3.92
N PHE A 67 -4.94 8.36 4.27
CA PHE A 67 -3.54 8.55 3.93
C PHE A 67 -3.29 8.53 2.41
N ILE A 68 -3.78 7.50 1.71
CA ILE A 68 -3.59 7.37 0.27
C ILE A 68 -4.28 8.50 -0.51
N PRO A 69 -5.55 8.86 -0.24
CA PRO A 69 -6.16 10.05 -0.83
C PRO A 69 -5.40 11.35 -0.57
N LEU A 70 -4.81 11.53 0.62
CA LEU A 70 -3.99 12.71 0.92
C LEU A 70 -2.71 12.75 0.09
N ILE A 71 -2.07 11.61 -0.14
CA ILE A 71 -0.89 11.52 -1.01
C ILE A 71 -1.27 11.84 -2.47
N ILE A 72 -2.35 11.23 -2.99
CA ILE A 72 -2.88 11.51 -4.33
C ILE A 72 -3.14 13.01 -4.50
N LEU A 73 -3.76 13.65 -3.50
CA LEU A 73 -4.03 15.08 -3.52
C LEU A 73 -2.73 15.88 -3.55
N ALA A 74 -1.76 15.56 -2.69
CA ALA A 74 -0.49 16.27 -2.61
C ALA A 74 0.31 16.16 -3.93
N GLU A 75 0.44 14.97 -4.50
CA GLU A 75 1.16 14.78 -5.77
C GLU A 75 0.45 15.48 -6.94
N THR A 76 -0.88 15.44 -6.98
CA THR A 76 -1.66 16.11 -8.03
C THR A 76 -1.52 17.62 -7.93
N VAL A 77 -1.59 18.20 -6.72
CA VAL A 77 -1.39 19.64 -6.51
C VAL A 77 0.03 20.06 -6.92
N VAL A 78 1.06 19.32 -6.51
CA VAL A 78 2.44 19.60 -6.91
C VAL A 78 2.60 19.52 -8.42
N PHE A 79 2.03 18.48 -9.07
CA PHE A 79 2.03 18.32 -10.53
C PHE A 79 1.41 19.53 -11.23
N MET A 80 0.23 19.95 -10.78
CA MET A 80 -0.46 21.12 -11.33
C MET A 80 0.36 22.40 -11.14
N CYS A 81 0.97 22.60 -9.96
CA CYS A 81 1.77 23.80 -9.69
C CYS A 81 2.95 23.94 -10.67
N TYR A 82 3.75 22.89 -10.87
CA TYR A 82 4.89 23.02 -11.80
C TYR A 82 4.47 22.97 -13.26
N THR A 83 3.37 22.29 -13.61
CA THR A 83 2.83 22.31 -14.99
C THR A 83 2.36 23.71 -15.36
N VAL A 84 1.67 24.40 -14.43
CA VAL A 84 1.27 25.80 -14.63
C VAL A 84 2.48 26.72 -14.68
N ALA A 85 3.52 26.46 -13.88
CA ALA A 85 4.76 27.24 -13.95
C ALA A 85 5.47 27.06 -15.30
N ALA A 86 5.56 25.83 -15.80
CA ALA A 86 6.12 25.51 -17.11
C ALA A 86 5.32 26.16 -18.24
N SER A 87 3.98 26.11 -18.20
CA SER A 87 3.12 26.73 -19.21
C SER A 87 3.24 28.26 -19.29
N LYS A 88 3.78 28.91 -18.25
CA LYS A 88 4.03 30.35 -18.23
C LYS A 88 5.43 30.72 -18.73
N ASP A 89 6.30 29.74 -18.89
CA ASP A 89 7.60 29.92 -19.51
C ASP A 89 7.44 29.95 -21.03
N ASN A 90 8.25 30.76 -21.72
CA ASN A 90 8.28 30.80 -23.19
C ASN A 90 9.20 29.73 -23.78
N ASN A 91 9.77 28.86 -22.95
CA ASN A 91 10.67 27.81 -23.36
C ASN A 91 9.91 26.47 -23.55
N PRO A 92 9.69 26.01 -24.80
CA PRO A 92 8.96 24.76 -25.08
C PRO A 92 9.68 23.50 -24.58
N TYR A 93 10.97 23.58 -24.25
CA TYR A 93 11.68 22.45 -23.64
C TYR A 93 11.24 22.16 -22.19
N ASN A 94 10.60 23.13 -21.54
CA ASN A 94 10.11 22.99 -20.17
C ASN A 94 8.66 22.46 -20.11
N ASP A 95 8.02 22.27 -21.27
CA ASP A 95 6.64 21.80 -21.34
C ASP A 95 6.47 20.38 -20.78
N VAL A 96 5.35 20.16 -20.10
CA VAL A 96 4.99 18.86 -19.54
C VAL A 96 4.35 17.98 -20.61
N THR A 97 4.98 16.87 -20.92
CA THR A 97 4.52 15.87 -21.90
C THR A 97 4.03 14.60 -21.21
N ALA A 98 3.66 13.59 -22.01
CA ALA A 98 3.27 12.27 -21.49
C ALA A 98 4.39 11.63 -20.66
N PHE A 99 5.65 11.83 -21.06
CA PHE A 99 6.80 11.10 -20.56
C PHE A 99 7.91 11.98 -19.99
N SER A 100 7.84 13.30 -20.16
CA SER A 100 8.86 14.28 -19.73
C SER A 100 8.25 15.58 -19.19
N GLY A 101 9.08 16.43 -18.59
CA GLY A 101 8.67 17.75 -18.06
C GLY A 101 8.62 17.83 -16.54
N ASN A 102 9.38 17.00 -15.83
CA ASN A 102 9.58 17.18 -14.39
C ASN A 102 10.50 18.38 -14.11
N PRO A 103 10.27 19.13 -13.03
CA PRO A 103 11.10 20.27 -12.67
C PRO A 103 12.42 19.78 -12.07
N ASN A 104 13.41 19.50 -12.92
CA ASN A 104 14.70 18.96 -12.49
C ASN A 104 15.31 19.84 -11.39
N SER A 105 15.42 21.15 -11.58
CA SER A 105 16.01 22.08 -10.61
C SER A 105 15.23 22.28 -9.28
N SER A 106 14.09 21.63 -9.08
CA SER A 106 13.25 21.80 -7.89
C SER A 106 13.91 21.31 -6.59
N SER A 107 13.53 21.94 -5.47
CA SER A 107 13.91 21.49 -4.13
C SER A 107 13.31 20.12 -3.75
N LEU A 108 12.28 19.67 -4.47
CA LEU A 108 11.59 18.41 -4.20
C LEU A 108 12.25 17.20 -4.88
N THR A 109 12.99 17.44 -5.97
CA THR A 109 13.66 16.41 -6.76
C THR A 109 14.85 15.82 -6.01
N TYR A 110 15.01 14.49 -6.02
CA TYR A 110 16.16 13.86 -5.40
C TYR A 110 17.43 14.11 -6.23
N TYR A 111 18.45 14.65 -5.56
CA TYR A 111 19.80 14.79 -6.09
C TYR A 111 20.80 14.12 -5.15
N PRO A 112 21.56 13.15 -5.62
CA PRO A 112 22.52 12.41 -4.79
C PRO A 112 23.70 13.28 -4.34
N GLU A 113 24.05 14.32 -5.12
CA GLU A 113 25.02 15.34 -4.69
C GLU A 113 24.51 16.14 -3.47
N LYS A 114 23.19 16.23 -3.30
CA LYS A 114 22.51 16.92 -2.21
C LYS A 114 21.94 15.95 -1.17
N ARG A 115 22.57 14.78 -0.99
CA ARG A 115 22.14 13.77 0.01
C ARG A 115 22.09 14.26 1.47
N HIS A 116 22.71 15.40 1.78
CA HIS A 116 22.62 16.03 3.09
C HIS A 116 21.25 16.72 3.30
N GLU A 117 20.51 17.01 2.23
CA GLU A 117 19.16 17.55 2.26
C GLU A 117 18.14 16.40 2.43
N VAL A 118 17.99 15.92 3.67
CA VAL A 118 17.26 14.67 4.00
C VAL A 118 15.79 14.67 3.55
N TRP A 119 15.16 15.84 3.43
CA TRP A 119 13.78 15.93 2.92
C TRP A 119 13.65 15.39 1.49
N ARG A 120 14.71 15.46 0.67
CA ARG A 120 14.71 14.97 -0.72
C ARG A 120 14.46 13.47 -0.85
N PHE A 121 14.71 12.70 0.21
CA PHE A 121 14.41 11.27 0.24
C PHE A 121 12.91 10.99 0.36
N VAL A 122 12.13 11.97 0.82
CA VAL A 122 10.68 11.85 0.98
C VAL A 122 9.96 12.65 -0.10
N THR A 123 10.37 13.90 -0.35
CA THR A 123 9.63 14.81 -1.25
C THR A 123 9.64 14.38 -2.71
N TYR A 124 10.60 13.55 -3.13
CA TYR A 124 10.71 13.11 -4.51
C TYR A 124 9.50 12.28 -4.98
N ILE A 125 8.80 11.61 -4.05
CA ILE A 125 7.57 10.83 -4.33
C ILE A 125 6.48 11.70 -4.96
N LEU A 126 6.51 13.02 -4.73
CA LEU A 126 5.52 13.96 -5.23
C LEU A 126 5.80 14.41 -6.67
N ILE A 127 7.01 14.16 -7.19
CA ILE A 127 7.44 14.59 -8.52
C ILE A 127 7.26 13.44 -9.53
N HIS A 128 6.63 13.75 -10.66
CA HIS A 128 6.36 12.78 -11.72
C HIS A 128 7.02 13.21 -13.04
N LYS A 129 7.53 12.25 -13.81
CA LYS A 129 8.20 12.54 -15.09
C LYS A 129 7.28 13.12 -16.16
N GLY A 130 6.00 12.74 -16.15
CA GLY A 130 4.99 13.22 -17.11
C GLY A 130 3.59 12.79 -16.70
N TYR A 131 2.57 13.23 -17.43
CA TYR A 131 1.17 12.97 -17.05
C TYR A 131 0.79 11.49 -17.16
N PHE A 132 1.42 10.70 -18.05
CA PHE A 132 1.16 9.26 -18.14
C PHE A 132 1.61 8.56 -16.85
N HIS A 133 2.80 8.91 -16.35
CA HIS A 133 3.33 8.36 -15.10
C HIS A 133 2.46 8.71 -13.90
N LEU A 134 1.94 9.95 -13.83
CA LEU A 134 1.00 10.36 -12.78
C LEU A 134 -0.29 9.53 -12.84
N ILE A 135 -0.90 9.39 -14.03
CA ILE A 135 -2.17 8.66 -14.19
C ILE A 135 -2.05 7.22 -13.72
N VAL A 136 -0.99 6.50 -14.15
CA VAL A 136 -0.81 5.09 -13.73
C VAL A 136 -0.55 4.96 -12.23
N ASN A 137 0.16 5.92 -11.61
CA ASN A 137 0.38 5.95 -10.17
C ASN A 137 -0.91 6.21 -9.41
N VAL A 138 -1.70 7.21 -9.79
CA VAL A 138 -2.99 7.51 -9.16
C VAL A 138 -3.94 6.32 -9.30
N LEU A 139 -4.03 5.68 -10.47
CA LEU A 139 -4.86 4.47 -10.65
C LEU A 139 -4.40 3.32 -9.75
N GLY A 140 -3.08 3.10 -9.63
CA GLY A 140 -2.50 2.10 -8.72
C GLY A 140 -2.77 2.42 -7.24
N GLN A 141 -2.63 3.68 -6.84
CA GLN A 141 -2.89 4.14 -5.48
C GLN A 141 -4.38 4.04 -5.12
N VAL A 142 -5.30 4.42 -6.02
CA VAL A 142 -6.75 4.27 -5.79
C VAL A 142 -7.16 2.80 -5.72
N SER A 143 -6.64 1.96 -6.61
CA SER A 143 -7.00 0.54 -6.64
C SER A 143 -6.36 -0.24 -5.49
N LEU A 144 -5.03 -0.29 -5.42
CA LEU A 144 -4.30 -1.09 -4.43
C LEU A 144 -4.13 -0.33 -3.11
N GLY A 145 -3.75 0.94 -3.16
CA GLY A 145 -3.47 1.74 -1.95
C GLY A 145 -4.68 1.89 -1.05
N CYS A 146 -5.83 2.33 -1.58
CA CYS A 146 -7.05 2.49 -0.77
C CYS A 146 -7.56 1.16 -0.23
N LEU A 147 -7.48 0.06 -1.00
CA LEU A 147 -7.84 -1.28 -0.51
C LEU A 147 -6.94 -1.73 0.64
N LEU A 148 -5.62 -1.55 0.50
CA LEU A 148 -4.65 -1.87 1.54
C LEU A 148 -4.87 -1.01 2.79
N GLU A 149 -5.18 0.28 2.63
CA GLU A 149 -5.42 1.18 3.76
C GLU A 149 -6.71 0.82 4.50
N ALA A 150 -7.77 0.49 3.78
CA ALA A 150 -9.02 0.02 4.38
C ALA A 150 -8.82 -1.31 5.16
N ALA A 151 -7.97 -2.21 4.65
CA ALA A 151 -7.69 -3.49 5.29
C ALA A 151 -6.71 -3.39 6.49
N HIS A 152 -5.70 -2.52 6.40
CA HIS A 152 -4.54 -2.54 7.31
C HIS A 152 -4.34 -1.26 8.13
N LYS A 153 -5.20 -0.26 7.98
CA LYS A 153 -5.12 1.06 8.62
C LYS A 153 -3.97 1.92 8.05
N TYR A 154 -4.19 3.23 8.06
CA TYR A 154 -3.33 4.24 7.45
C TYR A 154 -1.85 4.17 7.86
N TRP A 155 -1.53 3.93 9.14
CA TRP A 155 -0.14 3.96 9.62
C TRP A 155 0.69 2.77 9.12
N ARG A 156 0.07 1.60 8.93
CA ARG A 156 0.77 0.41 8.40
C ARG A 156 1.10 0.58 6.93
N VAL A 157 0.12 1.07 6.17
CA VAL A 157 0.31 1.40 4.75
C VAL A 157 1.34 2.53 4.60
N GLY A 158 1.31 3.54 5.47
CA GLY A 158 2.29 4.62 5.47
C GLY A 158 3.74 4.14 5.65
N ILE A 159 4.00 3.17 6.54
CA ILE A 159 5.34 2.57 6.70
C ILE A 159 5.79 1.86 5.43
N VAL A 160 4.92 1.06 4.81
CA VAL A 160 5.24 0.34 3.57
C VAL A 160 5.51 1.32 2.43
N PHE A 161 4.67 2.34 2.31
CA PHE A 161 4.77 3.37 1.28
C PHE A 161 6.06 4.19 1.41
N LEU A 162 6.35 4.75 2.59
CA LEU A 162 7.56 5.55 2.83
C LEU A 162 8.83 4.68 2.83
N GLY A 163 8.76 3.46 3.36
CA GLY A 163 9.90 2.54 3.40
C GLY A 163 10.31 2.04 2.01
N GLY A 164 9.34 1.80 1.13
CA GLY A 164 9.62 1.54 -0.30
C GLY A 164 10.32 2.71 -0.97
N ALA A 165 9.85 3.94 -0.72
CA ALA A 165 10.43 5.14 -1.30
C ALA A 165 11.89 5.39 -0.84
N ILE A 166 12.13 5.33 0.47
CA ILE A 166 13.46 5.53 1.05
C ILE A 166 14.42 4.40 0.63
N GLY A 167 13.91 3.17 0.55
CA GLY A 167 14.69 2.00 0.17
C GLY A 167 15.32 2.09 -1.22
N ILE A 168 14.60 2.63 -2.22
CA ILE A 168 15.11 2.84 -3.58
C ILE A 168 16.32 3.79 -3.61
N ILE A 169 16.25 4.84 -2.79
CA ILE A 169 17.25 5.91 -2.78
C ILE A 169 18.45 5.51 -1.91
N GLY A 170 18.19 4.82 -0.80
CA GLY A 170 19.23 4.24 0.05
C GLY A 170 20.00 3.12 -0.65
N ASP A 171 19.33 2.33 -1.50
CA ASP A 171 19.93 1.25 -2.27
C ASP A 171 20.58 1.76 -3.57
N GLY A 172 21.54 2.68 -3.39
CA GLY A 172 22.42 3.18 -4.45
C GLY A 172 23.16 2.07 -5.22
N ILE A 173 23.14 0.82 -4.71
CA ILE A 173 23.69 -0.36 -5.35
C ILE A 173 23.07 -0.61 -6.73
N LEU A 174 21.74 -0.57 -6.89
CA LEU A 174 21.12 -0.82 -8.20
C LEU A 174 21.44 0.29 -9.22
N ILE A 175 21.41 1.54 -8.76
CA ILE A 175 21.66 2.73 -9.59
C ILE A 175 23.13 2.78 -10.02
N ILE A 176 24.04 2.34 -9.15
CA ILE A 176 25.49 2.35 -9.42
C ILE A 176 25.91 1.10 -10.19
N TYR A 177 25.29 -0.07 -9.95
CA TYR A 177 25.52 -1.27 -10.75
C TYR A 177 25.15 -1.04 -12.21
N ASP A 178 23.97 -0.46 -12.46
CA ASP A 178 23.54 -0.12 -13.83
C ASP A 178 24.51 0.85 -14.51
N LYS A 179 25.03 1.84 -13.77
CA LYS A 179 25.89 2.89 -14.31
C LYS A 179 27.38 2.54 -14.42
N LEU A 180 27.88 1.59 -13.62
CA LEU A 180 29.30 1.19 -13.62
C LEU A 180 29.57 -0.14 -14.32
N ILE A 181 28.60 -1.05 -14.38
CA ILE A 181 28.82 -2.43 -14.79
C ILE A 181 27.98 -2.81 -16.03
N SER A 182 26.84 -2.17 -16.27
CA SER A 182 25.99 -2.53 -17.40
C SER A 182 26.48 -1.90 -18.72
N GLU A 183 26.78 -2.74 -19.71
CA GLU A 183 27.03 -2.30 -21.09
C GLU A 183 25.75 -1.82 -21.79
N ASN A 184 24.58 -2.19 -21.27
CA ASN A 184 23.26 -1.73 -21.72
C ASN A 184 22.55 -1.07 -20.53
N PRO A 185 22.72 0.24 -20.30
CA PRO A 185 22.13 0.90 -19.13
C PRO A 185 20.61 0.77 -19.19
N LEU A 186 20.06 0.02 -18.24
CA LEU A 186 18.63 -0.05 -18.02
C LEU A 186 18.22 1.33 -17.51
N HIS A 187 17.46 2.07 -18.31
CA HIS A 187 17.01 3.43 -17.98
C HIS A 187 16.70 3.55 -16.49
N ILE A 188 17.45 4.42 -15.77
CA ILE A 188 17.54 4.55 -14.29
C ILE A 188 16.16 4.51 -13.60
N SER A 189 15.11 4.92 -14.31
CA SER A 189 13.70 4.78 -13.92
C SER A 189 13.27 3.34 -13.61
N VAL A 190 13.58 2.38 -14.49
CA VAL A 190 13.08 1.00 -14.41
C VAL A 190 13.73 0.25 -13.24
N ALA A 191 15.04 0.41 -13.06
CA ALA A 191 15.78 -0.13 -11.91
C ALA A 191 15.18 0.36 -10.59
N GLY A 192 14.87 1.66 -10.49
CA GLY A 192 14.22 2.25 -9.33
C GLY A 192 12.81 1.70 -9.08
N HIS A 193 12.01 1.49 -10.14
CA HIS A 193 10.67 0.88 -10.00
C HIS A 193 10.73 -0.56 -9.49
N ILE A 194 11.65 -1.37 -10.02
CA ILE A 194 11.83 -2.76 -9.59
C ILE A 194 12.29 -2.82 -8.14
N GLY A 195 13.30 -2.04 -7.76
CA GLY A 195 13.79 -1.95 -6.37
C GLY A 195 12.69 -1.51 -5.41
N GLY A 196 11.89 -0.52 -5.80
CA GLY A 196 10.76 -0.02 -5.02
C GLY A 196 9.67 -1.05 -4.80
N PHE A 197 9.32 -1.78 -5.85
CA PHE A 197 8.36 -2.89 -5.77
C PHE A 197 8.86 -3.98 -4.83
N VAL A 198 10.14 -4.38 -4.93
CA VAL A 198 10.73 -5.42 -4.07
C VAL A 198 10.72 -5.00 -2.61
N ILE A 199 11.20 -3.78 -2.29
CA ILE A 199 11.23 -3.30 -0.90
C ILE A 199 9.82 -3.11 -0.35
N GLY A 200 8.91 -2.54 -1.15
CA GLY A 200 7.51 -2.39 -0.79
C GLY A 200 6.82 -3.73 -0.56
N PHE A 201 7.11 -4.76 -1.37
CA PHE A 201 6.59 -6.10 -1.18
C PHE A 201 7.11 -6.74 0.11
N LEU A 202 8.42 -6.66 0.37
CA LEU A 202 9.02 -7.19 1.61
C LEU A 202 8.43 -6.52 2.84
N LEU A 203 8.34 -5.18 2.85
CA LEU A 203 7.70 -4.43 3.93
C LEU A 203 6.22 -4.76 4.04
N GLY A 204 5.52 -4.94 2.92
CA GLY A 204 4.12 -5.36 2.89
C GLY A 204 3.91 -6.69 3.60
N VAL A 205 4.71 -7.70 3.27
CA VAL A 205 4.66 -9.01 3.92
C VAL A 205 4.93 -8.89 5.42
N ILE A 206 5.87 -8.05 5.85
CA ILE A 206 6.24 -7.88 7.27
C ILE A 206 5.18 -7.10 8.06
N VAL A 207 4.71 -5.97 7.51
CA VAL A 207 3.93 -4.97 8.26
C VAL A 207 2.42 -5.21 8.14
N LEU A 208 1.92 -5.72 7.01
CA LEU A 208 0.49 -5.86 6.72
C LEU A 208 -0.11 -7.17 7.26
N GLN A 209 0.41 -7.64 8.39
CA GLN A 209 -0.06 -8.86 9.03
C GLN A 209 -1.20 -8.57 10.00
N THR A 210 -2.36 -9.16 9.76
CA THR A 210 -3.53 -9.04 10.63
C THR A 210 -4.07 -10.44 10.95
N GLY A 211 -3.95 -10.88 12.22
CA GLY A 211 -4.65 -12.05 12.74
C GLY A 211 -3.77 -13.25 13.12
N LYS A 212 -4.39 -14.43 13.23
CA LYS A 212 -3.72 -15.70 13.55
C LYS A 212 -2.96 -16.19 12.34
N MET A 213 -1.67 -15.90 12.30
CA MET A 213 -0.78 -16.28 11.19
C MET A 213 -0.52 -17.79 11.18
N GLU A 214 -0.72 -18.43 10.02
CA GLU A 214 -0.27 -19.80 9.79
C GLU A 214 1.27 -19.90 9.85
N ARG A 215 1.79 -21.09 10.15
CA ARG A 215 3.24 -21.31 10.31
C ARG A 215 4.03 -20.91 9.05
N TRP A 216 3.50 -21.20 7.86
CA TRP A 216 4.14 -20.84 6.59
C TRP A 216 4.29 -19.34 6.41
N LEU A 217 3.26 -18.54 6.74
CA LEU A 217 3.36 -17.09 6.67
C LEU A 217 4.40 -16.54 7.66
N LYS A 218 4.52 -17.13 8.85
CA LYS A 218 5.57 -16.75 9.82
C LYS A 218 6.97 -17.04 9.28
N ILE A 219 7.19 -18.21 8.67
CA ILE A 219 8.47 -18.57 8.05
C ILE A 219 8.81 -17.60 6.92
N LEU A 220 7.84 -17.33 6.04
CA LEU A 220 7.98 -16.34 4.96
C LEU A 220 8.34 -14.96 5.51
N THR A 221 7.67 -14.52 6.58
CA THR A 221 7.95 -13.24 7.24
C THR A 221 9.39 -13.15 7.71
N TRP A 222 9.87 -14.17 8.43
CA TRP A 222 11.26 -14.21 8.89
C TRP A 222 12.24 -14.23 7.72
N GLY A 223 11.92 -14.94 6.63
CA GLY A 223 12.66 -14.87 5.37
C GLY A 223 12.73 -13.45 4.81
N CYS A 224 11.61 -12.75 4.73
CA CYS A 224 11.54 -11.35 4.28
C CYS A 224 12.32 -10.40 5.21
N VAL A 225 12.26 -10.60 6.54
CA VAL A 225 13.03 -9.81 7.51
C VAL A 225 14.53 -10.02 7.28
N VAL A 226 14.98 -11.27 7.18
CA VAL A 226 16.40 -11.57 6.93
C VAL A 226 16.84 -10.95 5.61
N LEU A 227 16.08 -11.13 4.53
CA LEU A 227 16.40 -10.54 3.23
C LEU A 227 16.46 -9.00 3.30
N LEU A 228 15.48 -8.35 3.94
CA LEU A 228 15.47 -6.90 4.10
C LEU A 228 16.68 -6.42 4.92
N THR A 229 17.05 -7.12 5.98
CA THR A 229 18.24 -6.78 6.76
C THR A 229 19.53 -6.93 5.96
N ILE A 230 19.65 -7.97 5.13
CA ILE A 230 20.80 -8.14 4.23
C ILE A 230 20.87 -6.98 3.25
N LEU A 231 19.76 -6.63 2.59
CA LEU A 231 19.71 -5.51 1.65
C LEU A 231 20.13 -4.20 2.32
N VAL A 232 19.57 -3.87 3.49
CA VAL A 232 19.94 -2.65 4.23
C VAL A 232 21.42 -2.65 4.62
N LEU A 233 21.95 -3.78 5.09
CA LEU A 233 23.37 -3.89 5.44
C LEU A 233 24.27 -3.74 4.21
N MET A 234 23.91 -4.34 3.08
CA MET A 234 24.59 -4.14 1.80
C MET A 234 24.57 -2.67 1.41
N SER A 235 23.42 -2.00 1.43
CA SER A 235 23.32 -0.57 1.09
C SER A 235 24.15 0.31 2.04
N VAL A 236 24.10 0.07 3.36
CA VAL A 236 24.86 0.85 4.37
C VAL A 236 26.36 0.64 4.21
N THR A 237 26.82 -0.61 4.05
CA THR A 237 28.24 -0.91 3.83
C THR A 237 28.73 -0.30 2.53
N PHE A 238 27.95 -0.42 1.46
CA PHE A 238 28.25 0.21 0.18
C PHE A 238 28.34 1.74 0.28
N LEU A 239 27.37 2.40 0.93
CA LEU A 239 27.40 3.86 1.17
C LEU A 239 28.61 4.27 2.02
N SER A 240 28.96 3.47 3.03
CA SER A 240 30.10 3.71 3.91
C SER A 240 31.44 3.57 3.16
N ILE A 241 31.57 2.56 2.31
CA ILE A 241 32.75 2.33 1.48
C ILE A 241 32.88 3.45 0.46
N CYS A 242 31.83 3.73 -0.32
CA CYS A 242 31.87 4.76 -1.35
C CYS A 242 32.11 6.16 -0.77
N GLY A 243 31.56 6.46 0.40
CA GLY A 243 31.80 7.72 1.10
C GLY A 243 33.24 7.89 1.57
N ARG A 244 33.94 6.80 1.90
CA ARG A 244 35.33 6.82 2.39
C ARG A 244 36.37 6.79 1.26
N SER A 245 36.09 6.09 0.17
CA SER A 245 37.01 5.97 -0.95
C SER A 245 36.90 7.12 -1.95
N GLY A 246 35.84 7.94 -1.88
CA GLY A 246 35.56 8.96 -2.90
C GLY A 246 35.10 8.38 -4.24
N TRP A 247 34.84 7.06 -4.29
CA TRP A 247 34.40 6.31 -5.46
C TRP A 247 32.88 6.34 -5.67
N CYS A 248 32.13 7.24 -5.01
CA CYS A 248 30.76 7.48 -5.44
C CYS A 248 30.80 8.06 -6.86
N PRO A 249 30.38 7.32 -7.92
CA PRO A 249 30.22 7.98 -9.21
C PRO A 249 29.16 9.08 -9.03
N PRO A 250 29.40 10.31 -9.50
CA PRO A 250 28.36 11.31 -9.54
C PRO A 250 27.22 10.72 -10.36
N ILE A 251 26.02 10.67 -9.79
CA ILE A 251 24.83 10.28 -10.54
C ILE A 251 24.55 11.46 -11.47
N LYS A 252 25.21 11.48 -12.62
CA LYS A 252 24.89 12.41 -13.70
C LYS A 252 23.45 12.12 -14.10
N LEU A 253 22.55 13.00 -13.71
CA LEU A 253 21.20 13.06 -14.24
C LEU A 253 21.36 13.86 -15.52
N ASP A 254 21.46 13.15 -16.63
CA ASP A 254 21.42 13.75 -17.97
C ASP A 254 19.97 14.17 -18.27
#